data_AF-A0A4Q9V5W8-F1
#
_entry.id   AF-A0A4Q9V5W8-F1
#
_cell.length_a   1.000
_cell.length_b   1.000
_cell.length_c   1.000
_cell.angle_alpha   90.00
_cell.angle_beta   90.00
_cell.angle_gamma   90.00
#
_symmetry.space_group_name_H-M   'P 1'
#
loop_
_entity.id
_entity.type
_entity.pdbx_description
1 polymer ?
#
loop_
_entity_poly.entity_id
_entity_poly.type
_entity_poly.pdbx_seq_one_letter_code
_entity_poly.pdbx_strand_id
1 'polypeptide(L)'
;MKTYRILGAVLFAFLLLQACSDDDAIPEQEPDLNAVAFSADTHVRTATLPQNILDYITENYPGLTIYEAEIEDNQNYEIELSNGVELVFNSQGEFLGIDNDENEFDDEEIDPSDLPQNILDFISTYYPGINIEEAELENNGNYEVELDNDIELIFDGNGNFLGQAQDENDDDQGEDEENINPSELPQVILDYIAENYPDNSIIEAEKDDDEYEVTLNNGVELEFDLEGNFLSEEDGNGDDEDDD
;
A
#
# COMPACT_ATOMS: atom_id res chain seq x y z
N MET A 1 31.86 -2.76 -90.32
CA MET A 1 32.83 -3.21 -89.28
C MET A 1 32.00 -3.90 -88.21
N LYS A 2 32.08 -5.24 -88.09
CA LYS A 2 32.72 -5.97 -86.97
C LYS A 2 32.30 -5.38 -85.60
N THR A 3 31.63 -6.08 -84.68
CA THR A 3 31.61 -7.53 -84.40
C THR A 3 30.49 -7.83 -83.39
N TYR A 4 29.78 -8.94 -83.58
CA TYR A 4 29.01 -9.61 -82.53
C TYR A 4 29.87 -10.66 -81.85
N ARG A 5 29.78 -10.77 -80.52
CA ARG A 5 30.07 -12.01 -79.78
C ARG A 5 29.04 -12.20 -78.67
N ILE A 6 28.41 -13.36 -78.75
CA ILE A 6 27.46 -13.98 -77.81
C ILE A 6 28.27 -14.91 -76.91
N LEU A 7 28.00 -14.93 -75.59
CA LEU A 7 27.98 -16.11 -74.69
C LEU A 7 27.79 -15.62 -73.24
N GLY A 8 26.98 -16.22 -72.35
CA GLY A 8 26.28 -17.49 -72.45
C GLY A 8 25.04 -17.55 -71.54
N ALA A 9 24.25 -18.59 -71.78
CA ALA A 9 23.07 -18.94 -71.02
C ALA A 9 23.44 -19.79 -69.80
N VAL A 10 22.79 -19.56 -68.66
CA VAL A 10 22.56 -20.57 -67.63
C VAL A 10 21.07 -20.55 -67.27
N LEU A 11 20.56 -21.77 -67.12
CA LEU A 11 19.19 -22.24 -67.06
C LEU A 11 18.66 -22.25 -65.60
N PHE A 12 17.36 -21.99 -65.42
CA PHE A 12 16.45 -22.41 -64.32
C PHE A 12 16.83 -22.01 -62.87
N ALA A 13 15.90 -21.60 -62.01
CA ALA A 13 14.54 -22.11 -61.82
C ALA A 13 13.61 -21.01 -61.28
N PHE A 14 12.36 -21.05 -61.74
CA PHE A 14 11.24 -20.47 -61.00
C PHE A 14 11.04 -21.33 -59.74
N LEU A 15 11.22 -20.74 -58.56
CA LEU A 15 10.73 -21.27 -57.30
C LEU A 15 9.94 -20.16 -56.59
N LEU A 16 8.79 -20.57 -56.08
CA LEU A 16 7.73 -19.73 -55.53
C LEU A 16 8.15 -19.04 -54.22
N LEU A 17 7.57 -17.85 -54.01
CA LEU A 17 7.22 -17.16 -52.76
C LEU A 17 8.06 -17.51 -51.51
N GLN A 18 8.72 -16.50 -50.92
CA GLN A 18 8.48 -16.11 -49.53
C GLN A 18 8.75 -14.61 -49.37
N ALA A 19 7.71 -13.91 -48.88
CA ALA A 19 7.88 -12.68 -48.13
C ALA A 19 8.44 -13.06 -46.76
N CYS A 20 9.50 -12.38 -46.33
CA CYS A 20 9.92 -12.22 -44.94
C CYS A 20 10.74 -10.93 -44.92
N SER A 21 10.08 -9.84 -44.56
CA SER A 21 10.71 -8.73 -43.87
C SER A 21 9.97 -8.70 -42.55
N ASP A 22 10.36 -9.60 -41.65
CA ASP A 22 9.92 -9.59 -40.27
C ASP A 22 10.45 -8.30 -39.66
N ASP A 23 9.61 -7.28 -39.64
CA ASP A 23 9.80 -6.03 -38.93
C ASP A 23 8.46 -5.73 -38.24
N ASP A 24 7.96 -6.73 -37.50
CA ASP A 24 6.91 -6.56 -36.51
C ASP A 24 7.57 -6.08 -35.21
N ALA A 25 8.18 -4.89 -35.25
CA ALA A 25 8.36 -4.11 -34.05
C ALA A 25 6.95 -3.64 -33.64
N ILE A 26 6.39 -4.27 -32.61
CA ILE A 26 5.22 -3.73 -31.92
C ILE A 26 5.64 -2.33 -31.46
N PRO A 27 4.93 -1.24 -31.85
CA PRO A 27 5.26 0.07 -31.33
C PRO A 27 5.11 0.01 -29.81
N GLU A 28 6.20 0.25 -29.09
CA GLU A 28 6.15 0.40 -27.63
C GLU A 28 5.11 1.47 -27.34
N GLN A 29 4.11 1.09 -26.55
CA GLN A 29 3.01 1.97 -26.20
C GLN A 29 3.61 3.06 -25.32
N GLU A 30 3.46 4.33 -25.73
CA GLU A 30 3.88 5.47 -24.91
C GLU A 30 3.28 5.32 -23.50
N PRO A 31 4.06 5.58 -22.44
CA PRO A 31 3.58 5.48 -21.06
C PRO A 31 2.42 6.47 -20.85
N ASP A 32 1.40 6.06 -20.10
CA ASP A 32 0.35 6.96 -19.68
C ASP A 32 0.85 7.79 -18.49
N LEU A 33 1.31 9.01 -18.77
CA LEU A 33 1.83 9.90 -17.73
C LEU A 33 0.78 10.32 -16.68
N ASN A 34 -0.51 10.01 -16.87
CA ASN A 34 -1.56 10.24 -15.86
C ASN A 34 -2.02 8.93 -15.20
N ALA A 35 -1.27 7.83 -15.39
CA ALA A 35 -1.45 6.65 -14.57
C ALA A 35 -1.20 7.01 -13.10
N VAL A 36 -1.97 6.39 -12.22
CA VAL A 36 -1.87 6.54 -10.77
C VAL A 36 -1.23 5.27 -10.21
N ALA A 37 -0.28 5.45 -9.31
CA ALA A 37 0.22 4.43 -8.40
C ALA A 37 -0.08 4.92 -6.98
N PHE A 38 -0.67 4.08 -6.15
CA PHE A 38 -0.97 4.43 -4.76
C PHE A 38 0.30 4.32 -3.92
N SER A 39 0.56 5.34 -3.09
CA SER A 39 1.69 5.35 -2.14
C SER A 39 1.37 4.53 -0.88
N ALA A 40 2.38 4.40 -0.02
CA ALA A 40 2.70 3.23 0.78
C ALA A 40 1.63 2.75 1.77
N ASP A 41 0.91 3.67 2.42
CA ASP A 41 0.19 3.30 3.65
C ASP A 41 -1.32 3.36 3.45
N THR A 42 -1.96 2.22 3.68
CA THR A 42 -3.40 2.10 3.64
C THR A 42 -3.92 1.90 5.06
N HIS A 43 -4.75 2.83 5.54
CA HIS A 43 -5.46 2.64 6.80
C HIS A 43 -6.26 1.33 6.82
N VAL A 44 -6.19 0.62 7.95
CA VAL A 44 -6.89 -0.65 8.18
C VAL A 44 -7.67 -0.57 9.47
N ARG A 45 -8.94 -0.95 9.39
CA ARG A 45 -9.78 -1.10 10.59
C ARG A 45 -9.17 -2.13 11.53
N THR A 46 -8.97 -1.75 12.78
CA THR A 46 -8.41 -2.61 13.82
C THR A 46 -9.15 -3.95 13.95
N ALA A 47 -10.48 -3.96 13.78
CA ALA A 47 -11.28 -5.19 13.86
C ALA A 47 -10.88 -6.24 12.81
N THR A 48 -10.29 -5.82 11.69
CA THR A 48 -9.86 -6.68 10.57
C THR A 48 -8.41 -7.14 10.66
N LEU A 49 -7.66 -6.68 11.68
CA LEU A 49 -6.28 -7.09 11.89
C LEU A 49 -6.20 -8.58 12.26
N PRO A 50 -5.21 -9.32 11.72
CA PRO A 50 -4.98 -10.71 12.09
C PRO A 50 -4.98 -10.93 13.62
N GLN A 51 -5.71 -11.93 14.09
CA GLN A 51 -5.89 -12.19 15.53
C GLN A 51 -4.55 -12.33 16.30
N ASN A 52 -3.48 -12.81 15.66
CA ASN A 52 -2.16 -12.89 16.29
C ASN A 52 -1.52 -11.52 16.59
N ILE A 53 -1.86 -10.47 15.83
CA ILE A 53 -1.47 -9.09 16.12
C ILE A 53 -2.22 -8.60 17.35
N LEU A 54 -3.55 -8.75 17.38
CA LEU A 54 -4.40 -8.36 18.52
C LEU A 54 -3.98 -9.06 19.82
N ASP A 55 -3.69 -10.37 19.74
CA ASP A 55 -3.18 -11.17 20.85
C ASP A 55 -1.83 -10.65 21.35
N TYR A 56 -0.90 -10.35 20.43
CA TYR A 56 0.41 -9.82 20.78
C TYR A 56 0.32 -8.48 21.51
N ILE A 57 -0.50 -7.56 21.00
CA ILE A 57 -0.71 -6.24 21.61
C ILE A 57 -1.32 -6.40 23.01
N THR A 58 -2.37 -7.20 23.13
CA THR A 58 -3.06 -7.44 24.41
C THR A 58 -2.13 -8.05 25.46
N GLU A 59 -1.26 -8.99 25.07
CA GLU A 59 -0.35 -9.67 25.98
C GLU A 59 0.86 -8.79 26.39
N ASN A 60 1.43 -8.03 25.44
CA ASN A 60 2.69 -7.30 25.66
C ASN A 60 2.49 -5.83 26.07
N TYR A 61 1.36 -5.22 25.72
CA TYR A 61 1.04 -3.81 25.95
C TYR A 61 -0.27 -3.63 26.74
N PRO A 62 -0.41 -4.24 27.93
CA PRO A 62 -1.66 -4.23 28.67
C PRO A 62 -2.07 -2.81 29.08
N GLY A 63 -3.29 -2.43 28.68
CA GLY A 63 -3.88 -1.13 28.99
C GLY A 63 -3.54 -0.01 28.01
N LEU A 64 -2.80 -0.31 26.93
CA LEU A 64 -2.74 0.54 25.75
C LEU A 64 -3.82 0.10 24.76
N THR A 65 -4.39 1.07 24.06
CA THR A 65 -5.22 0.85 22.87
C THR A 65 -4.41 1.08 21.60
N ILE A 66 -4.89 0.51 20.50
CA ILE A 66 -4.51 0.88 19.14
C ILE A 66 -5.06 2.28 18.89
N TYR A 67 -4.25 3.12 18.27
CA TYR A 67 -4.58 4.46 17.84
C TYR A 67 -4.70 4.50 16.32
N GLU A 68 -3.81 3.81 15.62
CA GLU A 68 -3.84 3.70 14.17
C GLU A 68 -3.28 2.35 13.76
N ALA A 69 -3.78 1.84 12.63
CA ALA A 69 -3.31 0.61 12.03
C ALA A 69 -3.28 0.79 10.51
N GLU A 70 -2.14 0.49 9.90
CA GLU A 70 -1.89 0.68 8.48
C GLU A 70 -1.28 -0.58 7.87
N ILE A 71 -1.47 -0.74 6.56
CA ILE A 71 -0.71 -1.68 5.74
C ILE A 71 0.25 -0.88 4.87
N GLU A 72 1.53 -1.17 5.07
CA GLU A 72 2.65 -0.65 4.32
C GLU A 72 2.69 -1.19 2.87
N ASP A 73 3.47 -0.52 2.03
CA ASP A 73 3.71 -0.84 0.63
C ASP A 73 4.24 -2.28 0.41
N ASN A 74 4.87 -2.83 1.44
CA ASN A 74 5.54 -4.12 1.53
C ASN A 74 4.63 -5.21 2.18
N GLN A 75 3.38 -4.85 2.48
CA GLN A 75 2.34 -5.65 3.14
C GLN A 75 2.59 -5.94 4.62
N ASN A 76 3.55 -5.27 5.25
CA ASN A 76 3.65 -5.25 6.70
C ASN A 76 2.49 -4.46 7.29
N TYR A 77 2.18 -4.74 8.55
CA TYR A 77 1.27 -3.93 9.33
C TYR A 77 2.09 -3.02 10.23
N GLU A 78 1.78 -1.74 10.19
CA GLU A 78 2.21 -0.75 11.17
C GLU A 78 1.06 -0.48 12.14
N ILE A 79 1.34 -0.52 13.44
CA ILE A 79 0.33 -0.32 14.47
C ILE A 79 0.82 0.74 15.47
N GLU A 80 0.27 1.95 15.40
CA GLU A 80 0.49 2.98 16.42
C GLU A 80 -0.37 2.68 17.65
N LEU A 81 0.26 2.59 18.81
CA LEU A 81 -0.44 2.51 20.09
C LEU A 81 -0.72 3.91 20.66
N SER A 82 -1.76 4.04 21.47
CA SER A 82 -2.17 5.24 22.23
C SER A 82 -1.10 5.99 23.05
N ASN A 83 0.12 5.46 23.16
CA ASN A 83 1.27 6.13 23.76
C ASN A 83 2.35 6.58 22.76
N GLY A 84 2.07 6.50 21.45
CA GLY A 84 2.98 6.81 20.34
C GLY A 84 4.10 5.78 20.17
N VAL A 85 3.80 4.49 20.39
CA VAL A 85 4.73 3.41 20.03
C VAL A 85 4.19 2.75 18.78
N GLU A 86 4.98 2.72 17.72
CA GLU A 86 4.68 2.03 16.47
C GLU A 86 5.25 0.62 16.49
N LEU A 87 4.43 -0.36 16.14
CA LEU A 87 4.79 -1.77 16.10
C LEU A 87 4.67 -2.28 14.67
N VAL A 88 5.75 -2.87 14.17
CA VAL A 88 5.78 -3.43 12.82
C VAL A 88 5.62 -4.95 12.87
N PHE A 89 4.68 -5.47 12.08
CA PHE A 89 4.43 -6.89 11.89
C PHE A 89 4.53 -7.25 10.41
N ASN A 90 4.96 -8.45 10.08
CA ASN A 90 4.92 -8.88 8.68
C ASN A 90 3.49 -9.18 8.22
N SER A 91 3.30 -9.40 6.91
CA SER A 91 2.01 -9.81 6.31
C SER A 91 1.37 -11.09 6.88
N GLN A 92 2.08 -11.87 7.73
CA GLN A 92 1.54 -13.02 8.45
C GLN A 92 1.20 -12.69 9.93
N GLY A 93 1.34 -11.43 10.34
CA GLY A 93 1.15 -10.96 11.72
C GLY A 93 2.27 -11.37 12.69
N GLU A 94 3.46 -11.70 12.19
CA GLU A 94 4.62 -11.96 13.05
C GLU A 94 5.30 -10.64 13.40
N PHE A 95 5.49 -10.36 14.69
CA PHE A 95 6.15 -9.15 15.17
C PHE A 95 7.61 -9.06 14.66
N LEU A 96 7.92 -7.96 13.97
CA LEU A 96 9.25 -7.65 13.45
C LEU A 96 10.02 -6.75 14.40
N GLY A 97 9.41 -5.65 14.87
CA GLY A 97 10.09 -4.65 15.67
C GLY A 97 9.18 -3.51 16.12
N ILE A 98 9.81 -2.55 16.79
CA ILE A 98 9.22 -1.26 17.10
C ILE A 98 9.85 -0.29 16.11
N ASP A 99 9.06 0.51 15.42
CA ASP A 99 9.63 1.62 14.66
C ASP A 99 10.13 2.71 15.62
N ASN A 100 11.34 3.17 15.40
CA ASN A 100 12.04 4.09 16.30
C ASN A 100 12.94 5.08 15.56
N ASP A 101 12.64 5.38 14.28
CA ASP A 101 13.38 6.30 13.42
C ASP A 101 14.86 5.89 13.19
N GLU A 102 15.27 4.65 13.57
CA GLU A 102 16.64 4.15 13.32
C GLU A 102 16.81 3.51 11.93
N ASN A 103 15.88 3.75 10.99
CA ASN A 103 15.90 3.35 9.56
C ASN A 103 15.80 1.83 9.31
N GLU A 104 15.16 1.04 10.19
CA GLU A 104 14.95 -0.40 9.92
C GLU A 104 13.65 -0.69 9.14
N PHE A 105 12.68 0.23 9.19
CA PHE A 105 11.39 0.11 8.54
C PHE A 105 11.05 1.29 7.60
N ASP A 106 11.81 2.38 7.64
CA ASP A 106 11.70 3.50 6.69
C ASP A 106 12.28 3.18 5.30
N ASP A 107 11.84 3.94 4.30
CA ASP A 107 12.39 3.90 2.94
C ASP A 107 13.86 4.35 2.86
N GLU A 108 14.59 3.80 1.87
CA GLU A 108 16.01 4.12 1.70
C GLU A 108 16.19 5.33 0.77
N GLU A 109 16.60 6.48 1.32
CA GLU A 109 17.05 7.64 0.51
C GLU A 109 18.14 7.24 -0.51
N ILE A 110 17.91 7.57 -1.79
CA ILE A 110 18.84 7.36 -2.88
C ILE A 110 19.37 8.70 -3.38
N ASP A 111 20.71 8.83 -3.52
CA ASP A 111 21.27 9.95 -4.30
C ASP A 111 20.73 9.84 -5.74
N PRO A 112 20.05 10.87 -6.30
CA PRO A 112 19.44 10.77 -7.63
C PRO A 112 20.39 10.34 -8.74
N SER A 113 21.71 10.50 -8.56
CA SER A 113 22.71 10.03 -9.52
C SER A 113 22.95 8.52 -9.50
N ASP A 114 22.50 7.81 -8.48
CA ASP A 114 22.56 6.35 -8.31
C ASP A 114 21.29 5.64 -8.82
N LEU A 115 20.25 6.38 -9.21
CA LEU A 115 19.04 5.82 -9.84
C LEU A 115 19.35 4.99 -11.11
N PRO A 116 18.58 3.95 -11.40
CA PRO A 116 18.64 3.23 -12.68
C PRO A 116 18.58 4.16 -13.89
N GLN A 117 19.47 3.92 -14.87
CA GLN A 117 19.59 4.81 -16.04
C GLN A 117 18.30 4.97 -16.84
N ASN A 118 17.44 3.94 -16.87
CA ASN A 118 16.12 4.02 -17.52
C ASN A 118 15.16 4.99 -16.83
N ILE A 119 15.23 5.15 -15.51
CA ILE A 119 14.46 6.16 -14.77
C ILE A 119 14.96 7.57 -15.14
N LEU A 120 16.28 7.78 -15.12
CA LEU A 120 16.89 9.04 -15.53
C LEU A 120 16.55 9.42 -16.98
N ASP A 121 16.56 8.43 -17.89
CA ASP A 121 16.20 8.63 -19.29
C ASP A 121 14.71 8.95 -19.46
N PHE A 122 13.83 8.31 -18.66
CA PHE A 122 12.40 8.59 -18.63
C PHE A 122 12.13 10.04 -18.20
N ILE A 123 12.70 10.47 -17.07
CA ILE A 123 12.50 11.83 -16.53
C ILE A 123 13.01 12.89 -17.52
N SER A 124 14.22 12.70 -18.07
CA SER A 124 14.78 13.60 -19.08
C SER A 124 13.92 13.71 -20.36
N THR A 125 13.23 12.63 -20.72
CA THR A 125 12.38 12.56 -21.92
C THR A 125 11.02 13.22 -21.70
N TYR A 126 10.34 12.89 -20.59
CA TYR A 126 8.94 13.27 -20.36
C TYR A 126 8.77 14.51 -19.49
N TYR A 127 9.77 14.85 -18.66
CA TYR A 127 9.79 16.01 -17.76
C TYR A 127 10.98 16.95 -18.06
N PRO A 128 11.15 17.42 -19.31
CA PRO A 128 12.36 18.15 -19.71
C PRO A 128 12.49 19.50 -19.00
N GLY A 129 13.60 19.68 -18.28
CA GLY A 129 13.93 20.93 -17.59
C GLY A 129 13.39 21.03 -16.16
N ILE A 130 12.82 19.95 -15.64
CA ILE A 130 12.50 19.73 -14.23
C ILE A 130 13.63 18.87 -13.64
N ASN A 131 14.13 19.21 -12.44
CA ASN A 131 15.13 18.38 -11.77
C ASN A 131 14.44 17.40 -10.80
N ILE A 132 15.20 16.40 -10.38
CA ILE A 132 14.81 15.51 -9.29
C ILE A 132 15.13 16.23 -7.98
N GLU A 133 14.14 16.31 -7.09
CA GLU A 133 14.27 16.86 -5.75
C GLU A 133 14.73 15.75 -4.79
N GLU A 134 14.02 14.62 -4.80
CA GLU A 134 14.21 13.47 -3.92
C GLU A 134 14.06 12.16 -4.70
N ALA A 135 14.66 11.08 -4.19
CA ALA A 135 14.52 9.75 -4.75
C ALA A 135 14.72 8.71 -3.64
N GLU A 136 13.84 7.72 -3.58
CA GLU A 136 13.80 6.72 -2.51
C GLU A 136 13.67 5.31 -3.11
N LEU A 137 14.17 4.32 -2.37
CA LEU A 137 13.90 2.90 -2.62
C LEU A 137 12.93 2.44 -1.55
N GLU A 138 11.69 2.27 -1.98
CA GLU A 138 10.58 1.79 -1.17
C GLU A 138 10.87 0.40 -0.62
N ASN A 139 10.27 0.06 0.52
CA ASN A 139 10.41 -1.26 1.12
C ASN A 139 9.91 -2.41 0.22
N ASN A 140 8.95 -2.16 -0.67
CA ASN A 140 8.51 -3.14 -1.69
C ASN A 140 9.49 -3.29 -2.87
N GLY A 141 10.54 -2.46 -2.91
CA GLY A 141 11.60 -2.43 -3.92
C GLY A 141 11.27 -1.58 -5.15
N ASN A 142 10.21 -0.79 -5.12
CA ASN A 142 9.92 0.25 -6.09
C ASN A 142 10.81 1.47 -5.86
N TYR A 143 10.89 2.35 -6.85
CA TYR A 143 11.52 3.64 -6.71
C TYR A 143 10.46 4.72 -6.70
N GLU A 144 10.48 5.56 -5.68
CA GLU A 144 9.80 6.83 -5.67
C GLU A 144 10.76 7.95 -6.10
N VAL A 145 10.28 8.88 -6.91
CA VAL A 145 11.08 10.02 -7.37
C VAL A 145 10.23 11.29 -7.35
N GLU A 146 10.52 12.17 -6.41
CA GLU A 146 9.96 13.51 -6.35
C GLU A 146 10.72 14.46 -7.30
N LEU A 147 9.97 15.25 -8.07
CA LEU A 147 10.49 16.28 -8.95
C LEU A 147 10.32 17.67 -8.32
N ASP A 148 11.18 18.63 -8.69
CA ASP A 148 11.18 20.07 -8.29
C ASP A 148 9.81 20.82 -8.42
N ASN A 149 8.81 20.18 -9.00
CA ASN A 149 7.47 20.72 -9.21
C ASN A 149 6.38 19.92 -8.47
N ASP A 150 6.77 19.24 -7.40
CA ASP A 150 5.92 18.47 -6.48
C ASP A 150 5.19 17.29 -7.19
N ILE A 151 5.78 16.74 -8.27
CA ILE A 151 5.27 15.50 -8.88
C ILE A 151 6.13 14.36 -8.38
N GLU A 152 5.50 13.39 -7.72
CA GLU A 152 6.09 12.11 -7.35
C GLU A 152 5.80 11.05 -8.43
N LEU A 153 6.80 10.27 -8.77
CA LEU A 153 6.74 9.24 -9.81
C LEU A 153 7.16 7.90 -9.24
N ILE A 154 6.30 6.89 -9.38
CA ILE A 154 6.57 5.53 -8.93
C ILE A 154 7.07 4.68 -10.10
N PHE A 155 8.16 3.95 -9.88
CA PHE A 155 8.72 2.97 -10.81
C PHE A 155 8.86 1.61 -10.14
N ASP A 156 8.66 0.52 -10.88
CA ASP A 156 8.96 -0.81 -10.35
C ASP A 156 10.47 -1.00 -10.09
N GLY A 157 10.86 -2.05 -9.37
CA GLY A 157 12.29 -2.35 -9.12
C GLY A 157 13.14 -2.65 -10.37
N ASN A 158 12.57 -2.69 -11.57
CA ASN A 158 13.31 -2.73 -12.84
C ASN A 158 13.40 -1.33 -13.51
N GLY A 159 12.84 -0.30 -12.90
CA GLY A 159 12.75 1.08 -13.38
C GLY A 159 11.68 1.29 -14.47
N ASN A 160 10.63 0.47 -14.52
CA ASN A 160 9.48 0.71 -15.39
C ASN A 160 8.49 1.65 -14.69
N PHE A 161 8.05 2.71 -15.37
CA PHE A 161 7.09 3.67 -14.83
C PHE A 161 5.73 3.01 -14.53
N LEU A 162 5.25 3.19 -13.30
CA LEU A 162 3.96 2.69 -12.83
C LEU A 162 2.89 3.78 -12.83
N GLY A 163 3.22 4.98 -12.36
CA GLY A 163 2.29 6.09 -12.27
C GLY A 163 2.86 7.29 -11.52
N GLN A 164 2.09 8.38 -11.44
CA GLN A 164 2.30 9.41 -10.43
C GLN A 164 1.79 8.87 -9.09
N ALA A 165 2.47 9.21 -8.00
CA ALA A 165 2.00 8.85 -6.66
C ALA A 165 0.64 9.51 -6.38
N GLN A 166 -0.20 8.81 -5.64
CA GLN A 166 -1.42 9.34 -5.06
C GLN A 166 -1.57 8.69 -3.68
N ASP A 167 -1.60 9.52 -2.65
CA ASP A 167 -1.91 9.08 -1.29
C ASP A 167 -3.35 8.53 -1.24
N GLU A 168 -3.53 7.33 -0.68
CA GLU A 168 -4.87 6.77 -0.45
C GLU A 168 -5.67 7.62 0.55
N ASN A 169 -4.98 8.37 1.42
CA ASN A 169 -5.55 9.18 2.49
C ASN A 169 -5.97 10.60 2.05
N ASP A 170 -5.60 11.03 0.85
CA ASP A 170 -5.94 12.36 0.31
C ASP A 170 -7.43 12.48 -0.10
N ASP A 171 -8.15 11.36 -0.17
CA ASP A 171 -9.61 11.29 -0.30
C ASP A 171 -10.27 11.28 1.10
N ASP A 172 -9.99 12.34 1.88
CA ASP A 172 -10.78 12.99 2.94
C ASP A 172 -12.24 12.48 3.15
N GLN A 173 -12.40 11.23 3.62
CA GLN A 173 -13.69 10.59 3.92
C GLN A 173 -13.76 10.03 5.34
N GLY A 174 -12.75 10.28 6.18
CA GLY A 174 -12.67 9.79 7.57
C GLY A 174 -12.74 10.88 8.66
N GLU A 175 -12.99 12.15 8.33
CA GLU A 175 -12.81 13.29 9.27
C GLU A 175 -13.67 13.33 10.55
N ASP A 176 -14.53 12.35 10.84
CA ASP A 176 -15.44 12.46 12.00
C ASP A 176 -15.13 11.50 13.15
N GLU A 177 -14.30 10.46 12.97
CA GLU A 177 -14.00 9.49 14.03
C GLU A 177 -12.80 9.94 14.89
N GLU A 178 -13.06 10.27 16.16
CA GLU A 178 -12.01 10.64 17.13
C GLU A 178 -11.69 9.44 18.04
N ASN A 179 -10.43 9.00 18.01
CA ASN A 179 -9.90 8.06 19.00
C ASN A 179 -10.01 8.62 20.42
N ILE A 180 -10.70 7.90 21.30
CA ILE A 180 -10.91 8.27 22.71
C ILE A 180 -10.32 7.24 23.66
N ASN A 181 -10.00 7.68 24.88
CA ASN A 181 -9.60 6.72 25.90
C ASN A 181 -10.83 5.87 26.31
N PRO A 182 -10.73 4.53 26.45
CA PRO A 182 -11.87 3.71 26.87
C PRO A 182 -12.51 4.13 28.20
N SER A 183 -11.78 4.83 29.07
CA SER A 183 -12.34 5.40 30.30
C SER A 183 -13.28 6.59 30.11
N GLU A 184 -13.33 7.14 28.90
CA GLU A 184 -14.22 8.24 28.48
C GLU A 184 -15.56 7.74 27.93
N LEU A 185 -15.66 6.44 27.61
CA LEU A 185 -16.91 5.81 27.20
C LEU A 185 -18.01 5.95 28.28
N PRO A 186 -19.28 6.16 27.88
CA PRO A 186 -20.41 6.10 28.78
C PRO A 186 -20.42 4.80 29.61
N GLN A 187 -20.70 4.93 30.92
CA GLN A 187 -20.72 3.78 31.83
C GLN A 187 -21.67 2.66 31.37
N VAL A 188 -22.74 2.98 30.65
CA VAL A 188 -23.68 1.98 30.11
C VAL A 188 -23.03 1.08 29.05
N ILE A 189 -22.10 1.61 28.25
CA ILE A 189 -21.32 0.84 27.26
C ILE A 189 -20.34 -0.07 28.00
N LEU A 190 -19.59 0.48 28.96
CA LEU A 190 -18.67 -0.31 29.79
C LEU A 190 -19.36 -1.46 30.52
N ASP A 191 -20.56 -1.20 31.06
CA ASP A 191 -21.38 -2.22 31.73
C ASP A 191 -21.88 -3.27 30.73
N TYR A 192 -22.26 -2.87 29.51
CA TYR A 192 -22.67 -3.78 28.45
C TYR A 192 -21.53 -4.72 28.04
N ILE A 193 -20.33 -4.19 27.81
CA ILE A 193 -19.16 -4.98 27.43
C ILE A 193 -18.79 -5.95 28.55
N ALA A 194 -18.78 -5.51 29.80
CA ALA A 194 -18.46 -6.38 30.94
C ALA A 194 -19.47 -7.52 31.17
N GLU A 195 -20.74 -7.32 30.82
CA GLU A 195 -21.79 -8.35 30.94
C GLU A 195 -21.75 -9.35 29.76
N ASN A 196 -21.51 -8.87 28.54
CA ASN A 196 -21.63 -9.69 27.31
C ASN A 196 -20.30 -10.28 26.83
N TYR A 197 -19.18 -9.60 27.06
CA TYR A 197 -17.82 -10.01 26.65
C TYR A 197 -16.89 -10.04 27.88
N PRO A 198 -17.18 -10.86 28.91
CA PRO A 198 -16.48 -10.81 30.20
C PRO A 198 -15.01 -11.25 30.16
N ASP A 199 -14.62 -11.92 29.07
CA ASP A 199 -13.26 -12.42 28.84
C ASP A 199 -12.47 -11.53 27.86
N ASN A 200 -13.07 -10.42 27.39
CA ASN A 200 -12.49 -9.53 26.39
C ASN A 200 -12.12 -8.17 26.98
N SER A 201 -11.14 -7.53 26.36
CA SER A 201 -10.72 -6.16 26.67
C SER A 201 -10.91 -5.26 25.45
N ILE A 202 -11.21 -3.98 25.73
CA ILE A 202 -11.26 -2.93 24.72
C ILE A 202 -9.83 -2.66 24.25
N ILE A 203 -9.60 -2.75 22.94
CA ILE A 203 -8.32 -2.45 22.29
C ILE A 203 -8.37 -1.17 21.46
N GLU A 204 -9.55 -0.63 21.20
CA GLU A 204 -9.75 0.65 20.52
C GLU A 204 -11.14 1.18 20.90
N ALA A 205 -11.28 2.50 20.94
CA ALA A 205 -12.56 3.14 21.18
C ALA A 205 -12.59 4.47 20.45
N GLU A 206 -13.59 4.65 19.62
CA GLU A 206 -13.75 5.83 18.78
C GLU A 206 -15.10 6.48 19.03
N LYS A 207 -15.20 7.75 18.67
CA LYS A 207 -16.43 8.51 18.78
C LYS A 207 -16.53 9.49 17.61
N ASP A 208 -17.65 9.42 16.90
CA ASP A 208 -17.99 10.39 15.88
C ASP A 208 -19.17 11.30 16.32
N ASP A 209 -19.83 11.95 15.37
CA ASP A 209 -20.96 12.84 15.63
C ASP A 209 -22.27 12.11 16.01
N ASP A 210 -22.40 10.80 15.76
CA ASP A 210 -23.66 10.05 15.88
C ASP A 210 -23.55 8.77 16.74
N GLU A 211 -22.34 8.24 16.97
CA GLU A 211 -22.09 6.96 17.64
C GLU A 211 -20.75 6.84 18.38
N TYR A 212 -20.61 5.71 19.07
CA TYR A 212 -19.38 5.19 19.67
C TYR A 212 -19.09 3.84 19.03
N GLU A 213 -17.86 3.67 18.58
CA GLU A 213 -17.34 2.39 18.10
C GLU A 213 -16.34 1.83 19.12
N VAL A 214 -16.40 0.52 19.36
CA VAL A 214 -15.52 -0.16 20.32
C VAL A 214 -15.04 -1.49 19.77
N THR A 215 -13.74 -1.58 19.51
CA THR A 215 -13.09 -2.82 19.08
C THR A 215 -12.55 -3.58 20.29
N LEU A 216 -12.85 -4.89 20.32
CA LEU A 216 -12.41 -5.82 21.35
C LEU A 216 -11.21 -6.65 20.90
N ASN A 217 -10.43 -7.16 21.86
CA ASN A 217 -9.21 -7.93 21.61
C ASN A 217 -9.40 -9.25 20.82
N ASN A 218 -10.63 -9.65 20.53
CA ASN A 218 -10.97 -10.77 19.67
C ASN A 218 -11.44 -10.36 18.26
N GLY A 219 -11.25 -9.11 17.86
CA GLY A 219 -11.66 -8.58 16.55
C GLY A 219 -13.16 -8.29 16.43
N VAL A 220 -13.92 -8.35 17.53
CA VAL A 220 -15.32 -7.93 17.53
C VAL A 220 -15.39 -6.41 17.67
N GLU A 221 -16.10 -5.79 16.75
CA GLU A 221 -16.42 -4.37 16.72
C GLU A 221 -17.87 -4.17 17.18
N LEU A 222 -18.10 -3.15 18.00
CA LEU A 222 -19.40 -2.87 18.60
C LEU A 222 -19.77 -1.40 18.41
N GLU A 223 -20.91 -1.15 17.78
CA GLU A 223 -21.46 0.21 17.60
C GLU A 223 -22.53 0.52 18.67
N PHE A 224 -22.53 1.75 19.18
CA PHE A 224 -23.52 2.27 20.12
C PHE A 224 -23.93 3.69 19.75
N ASP A 225 -25.21 4.05 19.92
CA ASP A 225 -25.60 5.45 19.78
C ASP A 225 -25.01 6.34 20.88
N LEU A 226 -25.08 7.67 20.74
CA LEU A 226 -24.58 8.62 21.75
C LEU A 226 -25.21 8.49 23.14
N GLU A 227 -26.38 7.85 23.27
CA GLU A 227 -26.99 7.51 24.56
C GLU A 227 -26.47 6.20 25.16
N GLY A 228 -25.61 5.48 24.43
CA GLY A 228 -24.99 4.21 24.77
C GLY A 228 -25.90 3.00 24.58
N ASN A 229 -26.92 3.11 23.72
CA ASN A 229 -27.71 1.95 23.31
C ASN A 229 -26.97 1.19 22.20
N PHE A 230 -26.80 -0.11 22.39
CA PHE A 230 -26.20 -1.01 21.40
C PHE A 230 -26.94 -0.98 20.06
N LEU A 231 -26.19 -0.82 18.97
CA LEU A 231 -26.69 -0.77 17.60
C LEU A 231 -26.38 -2.06 16.84
N SER A 232 -25.10 -2.44 16.75
CA SER A 232 -24.63 -3.55 15.93
C SER A 232 -23.37 -4.21 16.54
N GLU A 233 -23.08 -5.43 16.07
CA GLU A 233 -21.79 -6.10 16.28
C GLU A 233 -21.31 -6.63 14.93
N GLU A 234 -20.02 -6.47 14.64
CA GLU A 234 -19.34 -7.05 13.49
C GLU A 234 -18.14 -7.88 13.96
N ASP A 235 -17.92 -9.04 13.36
CA ASP A 235 -16.76 -9.91 13.63
C ASP A 235 -15.76 -9.72 12.49
N GLY A 236 -14.81 -8.81 12.68
CA GLY A 236 -13.78 -8.49 11.69
C GLY A 236 -12.74 -9.61 11.52
N ASN A 237 -12.67 -10.53 12.48
CA ASN A 237 -11.81 -11.72 12.45
C ASN A 237 -12.55 -12.99 12.03
N GLY A 238 -13.75 -12.85 11.46
CA GLY A 238 -14.54 -13.95 10.95
C GLY A 238 -13.77 -14.76 9.90
N ASP A 239 -13.13 -15.86 10.34
CA ASP A 239 -12.81 -16.97 9.48
C ASP A 239 -14.10 -17.33 8.72
N ASP A 240 -14.10 -17.20 7.39
CA ASP A 240 -15.10 -17.79 6.51
C ASP A 240 -15.04 -19.34 6.64
N GLU A 241 -15.38 -19.91 7.80
CA GLU A 241 -15.60 -21.33 8.00
C GLU A 241 -17.01 -21.77 7.58
N ASP A 242 -17.71 -20.99 6.75
CA ASP A 242 -19.01 -21.36 6.17
C ASP A 242 -18.92 -21.58 4.65
N ASP A 243 -18.13 -22.59 4.24
CA ASP A 243 -18.29 -23.25 2.93
C ASP A 243 -18.30 -24.79 3.14
N ASP A 244 -19.43 -25.29 3.66
CA ASP A 244 -19.82 -26.71 3.78
C ASP A 244 -20.26 -27.33 2.43
#